data_AF-A0A552UXD7-F1
#
_entry.id   AF-A0A552UXD7-F1
#
_cell.length_a   1.000
_cell.length_b   1.000
_cell.length_c   1.000
_cell.angle_alpha   90.00
_cell.angle_beta   90.00
_cell.angle_gamma   90.00
#
_symmetry.space_group_name_H-M   'P 1'
#
loop_
_entity.id
_entity.type
_entity.pdbx_description
1 polymer ?
#
loop_
_entity_poly.entity_id
_entity_poly.type
_entity_poly.pdbx_seq_one_letter_code
_entity_poly.pdbx_strand_id
1 'polypeptide(L)'
;MPCGDCSGIKTELAINADKSYSLSSQYLGREAKPHAYKGTFYHDEVTGIITLDAEGDHLKFKLQDGSLKKLDKFGDDEQGAPAEQYILKKVD
;
A
#
# COMPACT_ATOMS: atom_id res chain seq x y z
N MET A 1 -7.61 -4.43 1.46
CA MET A 1 -6.68 -4.82 2.54
C MET A 1 -7.47 -5.34 3.73
N PRO A 2 -6.94 -6.31 4.48
CA PRO A 2 -7.59 -6.86 5.68
C PRO A 2 -7.76 -5.81 6.77
N CYS A 3 -8.77 -6.00 7.61
CA CYS A 3 -9.07 -5.16 8.76
C CYS A 3 -9.56 -6.07 9.89
N GLY A 4 -8.98 -5.93 11.09
CA GLY A 4 -9.31 -6.84 12.20
C GLY A 4 -10.73 -6.67 12.74
N ASP A 5 -11.30 -5.48 12.61
CA ASP A 5 -12.54 -5.07 13.27
C ASP A 5 -13.49 -4.27 12.34
N CYS A 6 -13.21 -4.28 11.04
CA CYS A 6 -14.04 -3.65 10.01
C CYS A 6 -14.13 -4.53 8.76
N SER A 7 -14.99 -4.15 7.80
CA SER A 7 -15.22 -4.96 6.59
C SER A 7 -14.01 -5.03 5.64
N GLY A 8 -13.00 -4.19 5.87
CA GLY A 8 -11.78 -4.11 5.09
C GLY A 8 -11.34 -2.66 4.91
N ILE A 9 -10.13 -2.48 4.42
CA ILE A 9 -9.60 -1.17 4.05
C ILE A 9 -9.53 -1.10 2.54
N LYS A 10 -10.23 -0.13 1.94
CA LYS A 10 -10.06 0.20 0.52
C LYS A 10 -8.80 1.05 0.41
N THR A 11 -7.83 0.57 -0.36
CA THR A 11 -6.53 1.22 -0.53
C THR A 11 -6.27 1.44 -2.01
N GLU A 12 -5.92 2.66 -2.39
CA GLU A 12 -5.51 3.03 -3.75
C GLU A 12 -4.16 3.75 -3.64
N LEU A 13 -3.18 3.31 -4.44
CA LEU A 13 -1.83 3.87 -4.42
C LEU A 13 -1.41 4.16 -5.86
N ALA A 14 -1.17 5.42 -6.16
CA ALA A 14 -0.57 5.87 -7.40
C ALA A 14 0.92 6.16 -7.17
N ILE A 15 1.78 5.53 -7.96
CA ILE A 15 3.23 5.71 -7.97
C ILE A 15 3.60 6.46 -9.24
N ASN A 16 4.26 7.61 -9.10
CA ASN A 16 4.62 8.47 -10.23
C ASN A 16 6.10 8.32 -10.61
N ALA A 17 6.42 8.61 -11.88
CA ALA A 17 7.79 8.52 -12.40
C ALA A 17 8.77 9.53 -11.75
N ASP A 18 8.25 10.62 -11.19
CA ASP A 18 9.02 11.66 -10.49
C ASP A 18 9.34 11.31 -9.03
N LYS A 19 9.11 10.06 -8.63
CA LYS A 19 9.27 9.55 -7.26
C LYS A 19 8.29 10.11 -6.23
N SER A 20 7.19 10.72 -6.68
CA SER A 20 6.06 11.06 -5.81
C SER A 20 4.99 9.96 -5.79
N TYR A 21 4.10 10.00 -4.79
CA TYR A 21 2.93 9.12 -4.74
C TYR A 21 1.66 9.87 -4.30
N SER A 22 0.52 9.24 -4.53
CA SER A 22 -0.75 9.57 -3.87
C SER A 22 -1.37 8.30 -3.31
N LEU A 23 -1.70 8.29 -2.02
CA LEU A 23 -2.30 7.18 -1.30
C LEU A 23 -3.69 7.58 -0.81
N SER A 24 -4.67 6.72 -1.01
CA SER A 24 -6.02 6.84 -0.48
C SER A 24 -6.34 5.60 0.35
N SER A 25 -6.87 5.80 1.56
CA SER A 25 -7.23 4.73 2.49
C SER A 25 -8.60 5.01 3.11
N GLN A 26 -9.51 4.03 3.06
CA GLN A 26 -10.84 4.12 3.65
C GLN A 26 -11.17 2.86 4.44
N TYR A 27 -11.51 3.02 5.72
CA TYR A 27 -12.02 1.93 6.55
C TYR A 27 -13.50 1.67 6.22
N LEU A 28 -13.75 0.60 5.46
CA LEU A 28 -15.09 0.26 4.99
C LEU A 28 -16.00 -0.11 6.17
N GLY A 29 -17.21 0.46 6.16
CA GLY A 29 -18.19 0.30 7.23
C GLY A 29 -17.95 1.17 8.46
N ARG A 30 -16.87 1.98 8.48
CA ARG A 30 -16.56 2.93 9.56
C ARG A 30 -16.51 4.37 9.08
N GLU A 31 -15.95 4.58 7.89
CA GLU A 31 -15.71 5.92 7.35
C GLU A 31 -16.54 6.17 6.08
N ALA A 32 -17.16 7.36 6.02
CA ALA A 32 -17.92 7.78 4.85
C ALA A 32 -17.02 8.21 3.67
N LYS A 33 -15.77 8.60 3.93
CA LYS A 33 -14.84 9.13 2.94
C LYS A 33 -13.42 8.62 3.19
N PRO A 34 -12.59 8.46 2.13
CA PRO A 34 -11.19 8.11 2.29
C PRO A 34 -10.37 9.26 2.88
N HIS A 35 -9.28 8.88 3.55
CA HIS A 35 -8.14 9.74 3.88
C HIS A 35 -7.13 9.70 2.73
N ALA A 36 -6.57 10.86 2.39
CA ALA A 36 -5.63 11.00 1.28
C ALA A 36 -4.28 11.53 1.78
N TYR A 37 -3.20 10.93 1.30
CA TYR A 37 -1.82 11.25 1.63
C TYR A 37 -1.02 11.41 0.35
N LYS A 38 -0.02 12.28 0.38
CA LYS A 38 0.90 12.52 -0.73
C LYS A 38 2.29 12.72 -0.19
N GLY A 39 3.27 12.24 -0.92
CA GLY A 39 4.66 12.37 -0.51
C GLY A 39 5.59 11.81 -1.56
N THR A 40 6.76 11.40 -1.10
CA THR A 40 7.81 10.78 -1.90
C THR A 40 8.06 9.35 -1.45
N PHE A 41 8.68 8.56 -2.32
CA PHE A 41 9.08 7.19 -1.98
C PHE A 41 10.52 6.90 -2.37
N TYR A 42 11.10 5.93 -1.68
CA TYR A 42 12.33 5.27 -2.06
C TYR A 42 12.01 3.94 -2.75
N HIS A 43 12.68 3.65 -3.86
CA HIS A 43 12.62 2.36 -4.54
C HIS A 43 13.99 1.72 -4.51
N ASP A 44 14.09 0.57 -3.85
CA ASP A 44 15.24 -0.31 -3.94
C ASP A 44 15.11 -1.15 -5.21
N GLU A 45 15.94 -0.89 -6.21
CA GLU A 45 15.89 -1.60 -7.49
C GLU A 45 16.40 -3.06 -7.41
N VAL A 46 17.20 -3.40 -6.39
CA VAL A 46 17.71 -4.77 -6.20
C VAL A 46 16.61 -5.65 -5.64
N THR A 47 15.89 -5.15 -4.64
CA THR A 47 14.79 -5.89 -4.02
C THR A 47 13.46 -5.60 -4.68
N GLY A 48 13.29 -4.55 -5.48
CA GLY A 48 11.99 -4.11 -5.99
C GLY A 48 11.03 -3.62 -4.89
N ILE A 49 11.54 -3.21 -3.73
CA ILE A 49 10.72 -2.71 -2.63
C ILE A 49 10.60 -1.19 -2.71
N ILE A 50 9.35 -0.72 -2.71
CA ILE A 50 8.99 0.69 -2.55
C ILE A 50 8.72 0.94 -1.07
N THR A 51 9.33 1.97 -0.50
CA THR A 51 9.06 2.46 0.86
C THR A 51 8.58 3.90 0.79
N LEU A 52 7.38 4.17 1.31
CA LEU A 52 6.83 5.52 1.40
C LEU A 52 7.55 6.33 2.50
N ASP A 53 7.43 7.65 2.42
CA ASP A 53 7.90 8.55 3.48
C ASP A 53 7.01 8.53 4.73
N ALA A 54 7.29 9.41 5.69
CA ALA A 54 6.57 9.49 6.95
C ALA A 54 5.09 9.85 6.77
N GLU A 55 4.72 10.64 5.75
CA GLU A 55 3.33 10.95 5.42
C GLU A 55 2.55 9.70 5.01
N GLY A 56 3.25 8.73 4.43
CA GLY A 56 2.71 7.43 4.03
C GLY A 56 2.96 6.34 5.07
N ASP A 57 3.23 6.72 6.33
CA ASP A 57 3.48 5.84 7.47
C ASP A 57 4.59 4.79 7.22
N HIS A 58 5.58 5.15 6.41
CA HIS A 58 6.67 4.25 6.02
C HIS A 58 6.21 2.91 5.43
N LEU A 59 5.01 2.87 4.83
CA LEU A 59 4.46 1.66 4.24
C LEU A 59 5.39 1.10 3.17
N LYS A 60 5.50 -0.23 3.16
CA LYS A 60 6.37 -0.99 2.26
C LYS A 60 5.54 -1.80 1.28
N PHE A 61 5.93 -1.76 0.01
CA PHE A 61 5.29 -2.52 -1.06
C PHE A 61 6.35 -3.18 -1.94
N LYS A 62 6.18 -4.47 -2.24
CA LYS A 62 6.98 -5.18 -3.24
C LYS A 62 6.34 -4.99 -4.61
N LEU A 63 7.12 -4.49 -5.56
CA LEU A 63 6.73 -4.46 -6.96
C LEU A 63 6.66 -5.88 -7.53
N GLN A 64 5.58 -6.18 -8.23
CA GLN A 64 5.33 -7.43 -8.94
C GLN A 64 4.85 -7.11 -10.36
N ASP A 65 4.74 -8.13 -11.20
CA ASP A 65 4.24 -7.96 -12.56
C ASP A 65 2.76 -7.51 -12.54
N GLY A 66 2.52 -6.22 -12.78
CA GLY A 66 1.19 -5.61 -12.78
C GLY A 66 0.53 -5.45 -11.41
N SER A 67 1.27 -5.56 -10.30
CA SER A 67 0.72 -5.39 -8.95
C SER A 67 1.75 -4.91 -7.93
N LEU A 68 1.24 -4.51 -6.75
CA LEU A 68 2.03 -4.24 -5.56
C LEU A 68 1.57 -5.15 -4.43
N LYS A 69 2.50 -5.84 -3.77
CA LYS A 69 2.20 -6.58 -2.52
C LYS A 69 2.57 -5.72 -1.32
N LYS A 70 1.62 -5.42 -0.44
CA LYS A 70 1.91 -4.78 0.85
C LYS A 70 2.76 -5.71 1.71
N LEU A 71 3.82 -5.18 2.29
CA LEU A 71 4.74 -5.86 3.20
C LEU A 71 4.53 -5.36 4.63
N ASP A 72 5.06 -6.11 5.58
CA ASP A 72 5.14 -5.66 6.96
C ASP A 72 6.21 -4.54 7.11
N LYS A 73 6.36 -4.03 8.32
CA LYS A 73 7.31 -2.94 8.61
C LYS A 73 8.79 -3.31 8.42
N PHE A 74 9.12 -4.60 8.39
CA PHE A 74 10.48 -5.10 8.20
C PHE A 74 10.77 -5.39 6.72
N GLY A 75 9.74 -5.44 5.88
CA GLY A 75 9.85 -5.76 4.46
C GLY A 75 9.60 -7.25 4.17
N ASP A 76 9.05 -7.99 5.12
CA ASP A 76 8.62 -9.37 4.98
C ASP A 76 7.12 -9.44 4.64
N ASP A 77 6.63 -10.65 4.37
CA ASP A 77 5.24 -10.88 4.03
C ASP A 77 4.30 -10.60 5.21
N GLU A 78 3.24 -9.83 4.97
CA GLU A 78 2.19 -9.58 5.94
C GLU A 78 1.53 -10.90 6.40
N GLN A 79 1.24 -10.97 7.70
CA GLN A 79 0.60 -12.12 8.32
C GLN A 79 -0.79 -11.76 8.86
N GLY A 80 -1.62 -12.77 9.10
CA GLY A 80 -2.94 -12.62 9.74
C GLY A 80 -4.12 -12.64 8.77
N ALA A 81 -3.89 -12.62 7.46
CA ALA A 81 -4.89 -12.90 6.44
C ALA A 81 -4.23 -13.62 5.24
N PRO A 82 -5.02 -14.19 4.31
CA PRO A 82 -4.48 -14.75 3.07
C PRO A 82 -3.67 -13.71 2.28
N ALA A 83 -2.52 -14.14 1.73
CA ALA A 83 -1.55 -13.27 1.07
C ALA A 83 -2.17 -12.42 -0.06
N GLU A 84 -3.16 -12.97 -0.76
CA GLU A 84 -3.86 -12.34 -1.87
C GLU A 84 -4.62 -11.07 -1.45
N GLN A 85 -5.00 -10.96 -0.17
CA GLN A 85 -5.70 -9.78 0.35
C GLN A 85 -4.78 -8.58 0.55
N TYR A 86 -3.46 -8.80 0.50
CA TYR A 86 -2.42 -7.76 0.57
C TYR A 86 -1.92 -7.32 -0.81
N ILE A 87 -2.53 -7.80 -1.90
CA ILE A 87 -2.17 -7.44 -3.27
C ILE A 87 -3.04 -6.27 -3.77
N LEU A 88 -2.39 -5.17 -4.12
CA LEU A 88 -2.98 -4.10 -4.94
C LEU A 88 -2.75 -4.43 -6.41
N LYS A 89 -3.83 -4.73 -7.12
CA LYS A 89 -3.76 -4.93 -8.58
C LYS A 89 -3.67 -3.57 -9.26
N LYS A 90 -2.85 -3.48 -10.30
CA LYS A 90 -2.86 -2.31 -11.18
C LYS A 90 -4.24 -2.17 -11.81
N VAL A 91 -4.74 -0.94 -11.85
CA VAL A 91 -5.96 -0.57 -12.56
C VAL A 91 -5.50 0.32 -13.70
N ASP A 92 -5.92 -0.03 -14.92
CA ASP A 92 -5.65 0.75 -16.14
C ASP A 92 -6.61 1.94 -16.28
#